data_AF-E3FP41-F1
#
_entry.id   AF-E3FP41-F1
#
_cell.length_a   1.000
_cell.length_b   1.000
_cell.length_c   1.000
_cell.angle_alpha   90.00
_cell.angle_beta   90.00
_cell.angle_gamma   90.00
#
_symmetry.space_group_name_H-M   'P 1'
#
loop_
_entity.id
_entity.type
_entity.pdbx_description
1 polymer ?
#
loop_
_entity_poly.entity_id
_entity_poly.type
_entity_poly.pdbx_seq_one_letter_code
_entity_poly.pdbx_strand_id
1 'polypeptide(L)'
;MVTTCELCKWTHVSGVPEEEQKHDALHDDYLRPLIPEPSPLLRSAREKNPVVWVDCKSPEWMRKEVYWRAKIFQREFGYDMAQWEIESRHDPEAIGLLFHDPEDRIIGACAFRPIEKGHVRLDWIWLCPAARRTGVLSRHWEMFRGRFGVFSIGGPISGAMLGFLRAKFPDHKISPGFVHEATLQVSKFI
;
A
#
# COMPACT_ATOMS: atom_id res chain seq x y z
N MET A 1 -28.35 6.45 -16.94
CA MET A 1 -27.52 5.46 -17.66
C MET A 1 -26.74 4.68 -16.62
N VAL A 2 -26.55 3.36 -16.77
CA VAL A 2 -25.73 2.58 -15.82
C VAL A 2 -24.25 2.83 -16.12
N THR A 3 -23.47 3.19 -15.11
CA THR A 3 -22.05 3.56 -15.23
C THR A 3 -21.24 2.87 -14.15
N THR A 4 -20.03 2.42 -14.48
CA THR A 4 -19.10 1.80 -13.53
C THR A 4 -17.87 2.68 -13.36
N CYS A 5 -17.58 3.07 -12.13
CA CYS A 5 -16.38 3.85 -11.83
C CYS A 5 -15.11 3.02 -11.99
N GLU A 6 -14.09 3.54 -12.67
CA GLU A 6 -12.86 2.81 -12.90
C GLU A 6 -12.00 2.63 -11.63
N LEU A 7 -12.10 3.54 -10.66
CA LEU A 7 -11.32 3.54 -9.43
C LEU A 7 -11.98 2.68 -8.34
N CYS A 8 -13.20 3.03 -7.92
CA CYS A 8 -13.90 2.32 -6.84
C CYS A 8 -14.59 1.02 -7.32
N LYS A 9 -14.74 0.83 -8.65
CA LYS A 9 -15.42 -0.32 -9.29
C LYS A 9 -16.91 -0.47 -8.95
N TRP A 10 -17.52 0.53 -8.33
CA TRP A 10 -18.94 0.52 -8.06
C TRP A 10 -19.73 0.88 -9.33
N THR A 11 -20.82 0.15 -9.56
CA THR A 11 -21.75 0.35 -10.67
C THR A 11 -23.01 1.01 -10.14
N HIS A 12 -23.37 2.15 -10.72
CA HIS A 12 -24.47 2.98 -10.26
C HIS A 12 -25.23 3.59 -11.45
N VAL A 13 -26.44 4.11 -11.20
CA VAL A 13 -27.21 4.83 -12.21
C VAL A 13 -26.85 6.31 -12.17
N SER A 14 -26.18 6.80 -13.22
CA SER A 14 -25.90 8.23 -13.38
C SER A 14 -27.20 9.03 -13.55
N GLY A 15 -27.28 10.17 -12.87
CA GLY A 15 -28.43 11.07 -12.80
C GLY A 15 -29.41 10.77 -11.66
N VAL A 16 -29.14 9.77 -10.82
CA VAL A 16 -29.95 9.46 -9.63
C VAL A 16 -29.19 9.96 -8.38
N PRO A 17 -29.70 11.00 -7.68
CA PRO A 17 -28.96 11.64 -6.59
C PRO A 17 -28.53 10.70 -5.45
N GLU A 18 -29.38 9.75 -5.05
CA GLU A 18 -29.05 8.79 -3.99
C GLU A 18 -27.93 7.83 -4.39
N GLU A 19 -27.88 7.46 -5.66
CA GLU A 19 -26.83 6.61 -6.22
C GLU A 19 -25.53 7.42 -6.32
N GLU A 20 -25.58 8.66 -6.82
CA GLU A 20 -24.39 9.53 -6.90
C GLU A 20 -23.80 9.80 -5.52
N GLN A 21 -24.62 10.06 -4.51
CA GLN A 21 -24.14 10.26 -3.14
C GLN A 21 -23.41 9.03 -2.57
N LYS A 22 -23.93 7.82 -2.84
CA LYS A 22 -23.25 6.58 -2.44
C LYS A 22 -21.96 6.35 -3.22
N HIS A 23 -21.92 6.74 -4.50
CA HIS A 23 -20.71 6.68 -5.31
C HIS A 23 -19.65 7.56 -4.68
N ASP A 24 -19.98 8.82 -4.42
CA ASP A 24 -19.03 9.81 -3.94
C ASP A 24 -18.47 9.42 -2.57
N ALA A 25 -19.32 8.92 -1.67
CA ALA A 25 -18.88 8.41 -0.37
C ALA A 25 -17.88 7.25 -0.50
N LEU A 26 -18.15 6.27 -1.37
CA LEU A 26 -17.21 5.18 -1.63
C LEU A 26 -15.97 5.66 -2.37
N HIS A 27 -16.11 6.64 -3.26
CA HIS A 27 -15.04 7.14 -4.11
C HIS A 27 -14.00 7.90 -3.27
N ASP A 28 -14.46 8.66 -2.26
CA ASP A 28 -13.61 9.42 -1.34
C ASP A 28 -12.59 8.52 -0.61
N ASP A 29 -13.02 7.34 -0.17
CA ASP A 29 -12.14 6.35 0.47
C ASP A 29 -10.97 5.91 -0.44
N TYR A 30 -11.17 5.87 -1.76
CA TYR A 30 -10.13 5.55 -2.73
C TYR A 30 -9.30 6.76 -3.16
N LEU A 31 -9.83 7.99 -3.06
CA LEU A 31 -9.06 9.21 -3.34
C LEU A 31 -8.10 9.53 -2.21
N ARG A 32 -8.50 9.33 -0.97
CA ARG A 32 -7.69 9.69 0.21
C ARG A 32 -6.27 9.09 0.22
N PRO A 33 -6.03 7.82 -0.19
CA PRO A 33 -4.67 7.31 -0.35
C PRO A 33 -3.91 7.90 -1.55
N LEU A 34 -4.61 8.31 -2.61
CA LEU A 34 -4.00 8.90 -3.82
C LEU A 34 -3.56 10.34 -3.56
N ILE A 35 -4.36 11.10 -2.82
CA ILE A 35 -4.16 12.51 -2.45
C ILE A 35 -4.07 12.61 -0.92
N PRO A 36 -2.99 12.10 -0.30
CA PRO A 36 -2.93 12.01 1.14
C PRO A 36 -2.87 13.40 1.76
N GLU A 37 -3.80 13.68 2.67
CA GLU A 37 -3.80 14.88 3.50
C GLU A 37 -3.04 14.65 4.82
N PRO A 38 -2.57 15.73 5.48
CA PRO A 38 -1.93 15.63 6.79
C PRO A 38 -2.82 14.94 7.82
N SER A 39 -2.27 13.98 8.57
CA SER A 39 -3.01 13.20 9.56
C SER A 39 -2.60 13.57 11.00
N PRO A 40 -3.50 14.16 11.81
CA PRO A 40 -3.23 14.42 13.23
C PRO A 40 -2.98 13.12 14.03
N LEU A 41 -3.62 12.02 13.62
CA LEU A 41 -3.41 10.70 14.22
C LEU A 41 -2.00 10.18 13.93
N LEU A 42 -1.51 10.37 12.69
CA LEU A 42 -0.14 10.02 12.32
C LEU A 42 0.87 10.84 13.12
N ARG A 43 0.69 12.17 13.19
CA ARG A 43 1.55 13.04 13.98
C ARG A 43 1.69 12.54 15.41
N SER A 44 0.55 12.29 16.06
CA SER A 44 0.50 11.78 17.44
C SER A 44 1.17 10.41 17.61
N ALA A 45 1.08 9.54 16.60
CA ALA A 45 1.76 8.24 16.60
C ALA A 45 3.28 8.38 16.42
N ARG A 46 3.70 9.28 15.54
CA ARG A 46 5.12 9.54 15.23
C ARG A 46 5.91 10.13 16.38
N GLU A 47 5.26 10.96 17.20
CA GLU A 47 5.86 11.51 18.43
C GLU A 47 6.30 10.38 19.39
N LYS A 48 5.61 9.24 19.37
CA LYS A 48 5.93 8.07 20.19
C LYS A 48 6.91 7.13 19.49
N ASN A 49 6.75 6.93 18.19
CA ASN A 49 7.62 6.08 17.40
C ASN A 49 7.82 6.70 16.00
N PRO A 50 9.04 7.15 15.65
CA PRO A 50 9.28 7.79 14.36
C PRO A 50 9.00 6.86 13.17
N VAL A 51 9.04 5.55 13.40
CA VAL A 51 8.72 4.52 12.40
C VAL A 51 7.37 3.88 12.72
N VAL A 52 6.43 3.98 11.79
CA VAL A 52 5.03 3.58 12.00
C VAL A 52 4.80 2.15 11.52
N TRP A 53 5.26 1.19 12.32
CA TRP A 53 4.97 -0.24 12.13
C TRP A 53 3.52 -0.55 12.49
N VAL A 54 2.91 -1.48 11.78
CA VAL A 54 1.52 -1.90 11.96
C VAL A 54 1.47 -3.42 12.08
N ASP A 55 0.81 -3.93 13.10
CA ASP A 55 0.56 -5.36 13.33
C ASP A 55 -0.89 -5.58 13.77
N CYS A 56 -1.25 -6.81 14.14
CA CYS A 56 -2.59 -7.16 14.60
C CYS A 56 -3.02 -6.44 15.90
N LYS A 57 -2.07 -5.97 16.70
CA LYS A 57 -2.32 -5.26 17.97
C LYS A 57 -2.39 -3.74 17.80
N SER A 58 -2.05 -3.25 16.62
CA SER A 58 -2.03 -1.83 16.33
C SER A 58 -3.45 -1.23 16.30
N PRO A 59 -3.60 0.07 16.63
CA PRO A 59 -4.88 0.78 16.54
C PRO A 59 -5.58 0.55 15.20
N GLU A 60 -6.90 0.44 15.24
CA GLU A 60 -7.71 0.15 14.04
C GLU A 60 -7.46 1.14 12.91
N TRP A 61 -7.31 2.44 13.23
CA TRP A 61 -7.04 3.45 12.22
C TRP A 61 -5.75 3.15 11.43
N MET A 62 -4.68 2.69 12.08
CA MET A 62 -3.43 2.33 11.40
C MET A 62 -3.62 1.14 10.47
N ARG A 63 -4.35 0.13 10.93
CA ARG A 63 -4.69 -1.07 10.13
C ARG A 63 -5.55 -0.69 8.91
N LYS A 64 -6.49 0.26 9.09
CA LYS A 64 -7.30 0.87 8.01
C LYS A 64 -6.46 1.64 6.99
N GLU A 65 -5.46 2.39 7.43
CA GLU A 65 -4.57 3.09 6.51
C GLU A 65 -3.78 2.10 5.63
N VAL A 66 -3.27 0.99 6.19
CA VAL A 66 -2.60 -0.06 5.40
C VAL A 66 -3.57 -0.72 4.42
N TYR A 67 -4.78 -1.05 4.88
CA TYR A 67 -5.84 -1.65 4.05
C TYR A 67 -6.16 -0.82 2.81
N TRP A 68 -6.41 0.49 2.98
CA TRP A 68 -6.78 1.33 1.84
C TRP A 68 -5.66 1.46 0.80
N ARG A 69 -4.39 1.46 1.22
CA ARG A 69 -3.25 1.38 0.26
C ARG A 69 -3.18 0.02 -0.42
N ALA A 70 -3.47 -1.07 0.30
CA ALA A 70 -3.56 -2.40 -0.29
C ALA A 70 -4.69 -2.48 -1.33
N LYS A 71 -5.83 -1.82 -1.08
CA LYS A 71 -6.93 -1.70 -2.05
C LYS A 71 -6.50 -0.94 -3.30
N ILE A 72 -5.78 0.16 -3.15
CA ILE A 72 -5.27 0.88 -4.33
C ILE A 72 -4.23 0.04 -5.09
N PHE A 73 -3.30 -0.61 -4.39
CA PHE A 73 -2.35 -1.54 -5.01
C PHE A 73 -3.07 -2.67 -5.76
N GLN A 74 -4.10 -3.25 -5.14
CA GLN A 74 -4.97 -4.25 -5.77
C GLN A 74 -5.57 -3.72 -7.08
N ARG A 75 -6.12 -2.50 -7.08
CA ARG A 75 -6.73 -1.88 -8.27
C ARG A 75 -5.70 -1.52 -9.33
N GLU A 76 -4.58 -0.94 -8.92
CA GLU A 76 -3.50 -0.49 -9.79
C GLU A 76 -2.86 -1.66 -10.56
N PHE A 77 -2.71 -2.82 -9.93
CA PHE A 77 -2.09 -4.00 -10.53
C PHE A 77 -3.11 -5.07 -10.94
N GLY A 78 -4.41 -4.85 -10.75
CA GLY A 78 -5.46 -5.77 -11.19
C GLY A 78 -5.46 -7.13 -10.47
N TYR A 79 -5.15 -7.17 -9.18
CA TYR A 79 -5.24 -8.40 -8.39
C TYR A 79 -6.69 -8.71 -7.97
N ASP A 80 -7.03 -10.00 -7.89
CA ASP A 80 -8.37 -10.44 -7.47
C ASP A 80 -8.64 -10.23 -5.98
N MET A 81 -7.60 -10.25 -5.15
CA MET A 81 -7.69 -10.09 -3.69
C MET A 81 -6.80 -8.95 -3.20
N ALA A 82 -7.22 -8.30 -2.11
CA ALA A 82 -6.40 -7.30 -1.44
C ALA A 82 -5.26 -7.99 -0.68
N GLN A 83 -4.09 -7.34 -0.68
CA GLN A 83 -2.88 -7.88 -0.08
C GLN A 83 -2.80 -7.62 1.44
N TRP A 84 -3.81 -6.97 2.00
CA TRP A 84 -4.00 -6.73 3.43
C TRP A 84 -5.49 -6.67 3.74
N GLU A 85 -5.93 -7.41 4.74
CA GLU A 85 -7.34 -7.49 5.18
C GLU A 85 -7.41 -7.26 6.70
N ILE A 86 -8.49 -6.63 7.16
CA ILE A 86 -8.70 -6.28 8.58
C ILE A 86 -9.66 -7.25 9.27
N GLU A 87 -10.54 -7.88 8.49
CA GLU A 87 -11.63 -8.72 9.01
C GLU A 87 -11.34 -10.22 8.78
N SER A 88 -12.16 -10.88 7.96
CA SER A 88 -12.27 -12.34 7.83
C SER A 88 -11.01 -13.08 7.35
N ARG A 89 -10.04 -12.37 6.76
CA ARG A 89 -8.77 -12.93 6.25
C ARG A 89 -7.54 -12.24 6.84
N HIS A 90 -7.68 -11.66 8.03
CA HIS A 90 -6.57 -11.03 8.71
C HIS A 90 -5.47 -12.05 9.03
N ASP A 91 -4.27 -11.79 8.54
CA ASP A 91 -3.06 -12.54 8.89
C ASP A 91 -2.44 -11.91 10.15
N PRO A 92 -2.53 -12.57 11.32
CA PRO A 92 -2.09 -11.98 12.58
C PRO A 92 -0.57 -11.83 12.68
N GLU A 93 0.18 -12.52 11.81
CA GLU A 93 1.64 -12.48 11.77
C GLU A 93 2.18 -11.47 10.74
N ALA A 94 1.31 -10.90 9.91
CA ALA A 94 1.70 -9.87 8.95
C ALA A 94 2.12 -8.58 9.65
N ILE A 95 3.22 -8.00 9.17
CA ILE A 95 3.79 -6.75 9.68
C ILE A 95 3.73 -5.70 8.58
N GLY A 96 2.85 -4.72 8.75
CA GLY A 96 2.74 -3.55 7.89
C GLY A 96 3.68 -2.41 8.29
N LEU A 97 3.89 -1.48 7.37
CA LEU A 97 4.51 -0.18 7.62
C LEU A 97 3.71 0.89 6.89
N LEU A 98 3.51 2.04 7.54
CA LEU A 98 3.02 3.27 6.90
C LEU A 98 4.19 4.19 6.56
N PHE A 99 4.33 4.51 5.27
CA PHE A 99 5.28 5.54 4.82
C PHE A 99 4.67 6.91 5.04
N HIS A 100 5.48 7.85 5.51
CA HIS A 100 5.07 9.22 5.77
C HIS A 100 6.09 10.23 5.27
N ASP A 101 5.64 11.47 5.12
CA ASP A 101 6.47 12.61 4.77
C ASP A 101 6.57 13.62 5.92
N PRO A 102 7.40 14.69 5.79
CA PRO A 102 7.58 15.68 6.85
C PRO A 102 6.29 16.41 7.26
N GLU A 103 5.27 16.46 6.39
CA GLU A 103 3.99 17.10 6.66
C GLU A 103 2.96 16.15 7.30
N ASP A 104 3.38 14.98 7.76
CA ASP A 104 2.52 13.95 8.36
C ASP A 104 1.45 13.40 7.41
N ARG A 105 1.73 13.35 6.10
CA ARG A 105 0.87 12.69 5.12
C ARG A 105 1.27 11.22 5.01
N ILE A 106 0.28 10.32 4.98
CA ILE A 106 0.53 8.89 4.79
C ILE A 106 0.65 8.59 3.29
N ILE A 107 1.88 8.64 2.79
CA ILE A 107 2.22 8.57 1.37
C ILE A 107 2.35 7.15 0.81
N GLY A 108 2.17 6.11 1.64
CA GLY A 108 2.20 4.74 1.18
C GLY A 108 2.13 3.70 2.29
N ALA A 109 2.17 2.44 1.90
CA ALA A 109 2.29 1.32 2.82
C ALA A 109 3.00 0.12 2.18
N CYS A 110 3.51 -0.78 3.02
CA CYS A 110 3.95 -2.11 2.60
C CYS A 110 3.59 -3.15 3.66
N ALA A 111 3.67 -4.43 3.31
CA ALA A 111 3.54 -5.52 4.28
C ALA A 111 4.60 -6.58 4.10
N PHE A 112 5.07 -7.07 5.24
CA PHE A 112 5.96 -8.20 5.39
C PHE A 112 5.19 -9.38 5.98
N ARG A 113 5.50 -10.59 5.53
CA ARG A 113 4.95 -11.83 6.09
C ARG A 113 6.06 -12.78 6.49
N PRO A 114 5.98 -13.41 7.68
CA PRO A 114 6.82 -14.54 7.99
C PRO A 114 6.61 -15.65 6.96
N ILE A 115 7.71 -16.29 6.60
CA ILE A 115 7.72 -17.53 5.84
C ILE A 115 8.45 -18.59 6.65
N GLU A 116 8.51 -19.82 6.14
CA GLU A 116 9.16 -20.92 6.85
C GLU A 116 10.60 -20.60 7.28
N LYS A 117 11.02 -21.22 8.40
CA LYS A 117 12.38 -21.15 8.96
C LYS A 117 12.80 -19.76 9.44
N GLY A 118 11.83 -18.93 9.85
CA GLY A 118 12.11 -17.61 10.45
C GLY A 118 12.54 -16.56 9.43
N HIS A 119 12.39 -16.83 8.13
CA HIS A 119 12.61 -15.83 7.09
C HIS A 119 11.37 -14.95 6.94
N VAL A 120 11.56 -13.78 6.33
CA VAL A 120 10.49 -12.82 6.05
C VAL A 120 10.44 -12.52 4.56
N ARG A 121 9.24 -12.27 4.04
CA ARG A 121 8.99 -11.82 2.68
C ARG A 121 8.33 -10.44 2.69
N LEU A 122 8.82 -9.51 1.86
CA LEU A 122 8.10 -8.29 1.51
C LEU A 122 7.07 -8.64 0.44
N ASP A 123 5.79 -8.68 0.78
CA ASP A 123 4.73 -9.16 -0.11
C ASP A 123 4.28 -8.11 -1.10
N TRP A 124 4.20 -6.85 -0.67
CA TRP A 124 3.79 -5.75 -1.51
C TRP A 124 4.28 -4.43 -0.93
N ILE A 125 4.43 -3.46 -1.81
CA ILE A 125 4.69 -2.07 -1.46
C ILE A 125 3.95 -1.16 -2.42
N TRP A 126 3.36 -0.11 -1.87
CA TRP A 126 2.70 0.91 -2.64
C TRP A 126 3.03 2.30 -2.09
N LEU A 127 3.32 3.22 -2.99
CA LEU A 127 3.48 4.65 -2.72
C LEU A 127 2.51 5.41 -3.61
N CYS A 128 1.89 6.47 -3.07
CA CYS A 128 1.06 7.37 -3.85
C CYS A 128 1.88 7.98 -5.01
N PRO A 129 1.25 8.35 -6.14
CA PRO A 129 1.97 8.78 -7.33
C PRO A 129 3.00 9.88 -7.07
N ALA A 130 2.63 10.91 -6.28
CA ALA A 130 3.49 12.04 -5.94
C ALA A 130 4.74 11.64 -5.12
N ALA A 131 4.69 10.53 -4.38
CA ALA A 131 5.81 10.05 -3.57
C ALA A 131 6.77 9.11 -4.33
N ARG A 132 6.44 8.70 -5.56
CA ARG A 132 7.30 7.79 -6.34
C ARG A 132 8.55 8.50 -6.83
N ARG A 133 9.66 7.76 -6.95
CA ARG A 133 10.97 8.27 -7.42
C ARG A 133 11.58 9.39 -6.56
N THR A 134 11.04 9.67 -5.37
CA THR A 134 11.59 10.64 -4.41
C THR A 134 12.62 10.04 -3.44
N GLY A 135 12.98 8.76 -3.63
CA GLY A 135 13.92 8.04 -2.78
C GLY A 135 13.35 7.54 -1.45
N VAL A 136 12.04 7.71 -1.17
CA VAL A 136 11.37 7.23 0.06
C VAL A 136 11.73 5.78 0.37
N LEU A 137 11.57 4.88 -0.60
CA LEU A 137 11.85 3.46 -0.40
C LEU A 137 13.34 3.19 -0.13
N SER A 138 14.24 3.87 -0.85
CA SER A 138 15.68 3.72 -0.63
C SER A 138 16.08 4.08 0.81
N ARG A 139 15.48 5.12 1.39
CA ARG A 139 15.77 5.56 2.77
C ARG A 139 15.29 4.56 3.82
N HIS A 140 14.18 3.87 3.56
CA HIS A 140 13.63 2.88 4.49
C HIS A 140 14.22 1.48 4.32
N TRP A 141 14.90 1.20 3.20
CA TRP A 141 15.38 -0.14 2.90
C TRP A 141 16.40 -0.65 3.92
N GLU A 142 17.35 0.18 4.35
CA GLU A 142 18.32 -0.19 5.37
C GLU A 142 17.66 -0.45 6.73
N MET A 143 16.59 0.28 7.05
CA MET A 143 15.78 0.00 8.23
C MET A 143 15.10 -1.37 8.14
N PHE A 144 14.63 -1.77 6.95
CA PHE A 144 14.08 -3.11 6.73
C PHE A 144 15.14 -4.18 6.93
N ARG A 145 16.35 -3.97 6.40
CA ARG A 145 17.48 -4.89 6.59
C ARG A 145 17.91 -4.98 8.05
N GLY A 146 17.92 -3.86 8.77
CA GLY A 146 18.20 -3.84 10.21
C GLY A 146 17.19 -4.65 11.03
N ARG A 147 15.92 -4.66 10.61
CA ARG A 147 14.85 -5.41 11.31
C ARG A 147 14.75 -6.88 10.89
N PHE A 148 14.89 -7.18 9.60
CA PHE A 148 14.56 -8.49 9.02
C PHE A 148 15.76 -9.21 8.41
N GLY A 149 16.95 -8.61 8.41
CA GLY A 149 18.09 -9.10 7.65
C GLY A 149 17.85 -9.02 6.15
N VAL A 150 18.44 -9.95 5.39
CA VAL A 150 18.11 -10.10 3.96
C VAL A 150 16.80 -10.86 3.84
N PHE A 151 15.75 -10.16 3.42
CA PHE A 151 14.41 -10.72 3.23
C PHE A 151 14.16 -11.07 1.76
N SER A 152 13.14 -11.90 1.52
CA SER A 152 12.69 -12.22 0.16
C SER A 152 11.68 -11.20 -0.34
N ILE A 153 11.57 -11.03 -1.66
CA ILE A 153 10.61 -10.13 -2.29
C ILE A 153 9.53 -10.97 -2.97
N GLY A 154 8.28 -10.79 -2.56
CA GLY A 154 7.12 -11.41 -3.18
C GLY A 154 6.90 -10.86 -4.59
N GLY A 155 6.65 -11.78 -5.53
CA GLY A 155 6.25 -11.44 -6.88
C GLY A 155 4.72 -11.46 -7.06
N PRO A 156 4.21 -10.87 -8.15
CA PRO A 156 4.97 -10.18 -9.19
C PRO A 156 5.35 -8.73 -8.80
N ILE A 157 6.44 -8.22 -9.37
CA ILE A 157 6.95 -6.86 -9.11
C ILE A 157 6.91 -5.99 -10.37
N SER A 158 6.81 -4.68 -10.21
CA SER A 158 6.92 -3.75 -11.34
C SER A 158 8.36 -3.66 -11.87
N GLY A 159 8.52 -3.25 -13.13
CA GLY A 159 9.84 -2.99 -13.72
C GLY A 159 10.61 -1.93 -12.96
N ALA A 160 9.93 -0.92 -12.40
CA ALA A 160 10.55 0.08 -11.54
C ALA A 160 11.12 -0.53 -10.24
N MET A 161 10.39 -1.44 -9.60
CA MET A 161 10.87 -2.16 -8.42
C MET A 161 12.04 -3.08 -8.75
N LEU A 162 11.97 -3.80 -9.87
CA LEU A 162 13.06 -4.66 -10.34
C LEU A 162 14.33 -3.86 -10.62
N GLY A 163 14.21 -2.70 -11.30
CA GLY A 163 15.33 -1.80 -11.56
C GLY A 163 15.95 -1.27 -10.27
N PHE A 164 15.12 -0.87 -9.29
CA PHE A 164 15.57 -0.45 -7.97
C PHE A 164 16.37 -1.54 -7.23
N LEU A 165 15.83 -2.77 -7.18
CA LEU A 165 16.47 -3.90 -6.50
C LEU A 165 17.82 -4.24 -7.15
N ARG A 166 17.86 -4.36 -8.49
CA ARG A 166 19.12 -4.67 -9.20
C ARG A 166 20.19 -3.60 -9.00
N ALA A 167 19.80 -2.33 -8.97
CA ALA A 167 20.74 -1.22 -8.85
C ALA A 167 21.30 -1.05 -7.42
N LYS A 168 20.51 -1.33 -6.39
CA LYS A 168 20.86 -0.98 -5.00
C LYS A 168 20.94 -2.16 -4.03
N PHE A 169 20.18 -3.23 -4.28
CA PHE A 169 20.00 -4.34 -3.34
C PHE A 169 20.00 -5.70 -4.07
N PRO A 170 21.08 -6.05 -4.80
CA PRO A 170 21.14 -7.25 -5.64
C PRO A 170 21.17 -8.56 -4.84
N ASP A 171 21.35 -8.50 -3.53
CA ASP A 171 21.36 -9.63 -2.59
C ASP A 171 19.96 -10.18 -2.26
N HIS A 172 18.89 -9.41 -2.54
CA HIS A 172 17.53 -9.83 -2.23
C HIS A 172 16.97 -10.78 -3.29
N LYS A 173 16.50 -11.93 -2.84
CA LYS A 173 15.85 -12.93 -3.72
C LYS A 173 14.42 -12.52 -4.02
N ILE A 174 14.07 -12.48 -5.30
CA ILE A 174 12.69 -12.27 -5.75
C ILE A 174 12.06 -13.66 -5.93
N SER A 175 10.93 -13.91 -5.29
CA SER A 175 10.16 -15.13 -5.49
C SER A 175 9.78 -15.28 -6.97
N PRO A 176 9.68 -16.53 -7.49
CA PRO A 176 9.31 -16.76 -8.88
C PRO A 176 8.01 -16.03 -9.23
N GLY A 177 8.06 -15.22 -10.28
CA GLY A 177 6.94 -14.41 -10.73
C GLY A 177 7.36 -13.56 -11.92
N PHE A 178 6.40 -13.22 -12.78
CA PHE A 178 6.65 -12.32 -13.90
C PHE A 178 6.79 -10.88 -13.41
N VAL A 179 7.41 -10.03 -14.22
CA VAL A 179 7.27 -8.58 -14.05
C VAL A 179 5.83 -8.23 -14.41
N HIS A 180 5.14 -7.54 -13.51
CA HIS A 180 3.75 -7.14 -13.71
C HIS A 180 3.64 -5.63 -13.58
N GLU A 181 3.21 -4.98 -14.65
CA GLU A 181 3.05 -3.53 -14.68
C GLU A 181 1.64 -3.12 -14.23
N ALA A 182 1.52 -1.85 -13.83
CA ALA A 182 0.24 -1.29 -13.44
C ALA A 182 -0.77 -1.38 -14.60
N THR A 183 -1.92 -2.01 -14.34
CA THR A 183 -3.06 -2.12 -15.26
C THR A 183 -3.95 -0.87 -15.22
N LEU A 184 -3.91 -0.13 -14.11
CA LEU A 184 -4.63 1.13 -13.95
C LEU A 184 -3.65 2.26 -13.63
N GLN A 185 -3.61 3.29 -14.47
CA GLN A 185 -2.87 4.51 -14.21
C GLN A 185 -3.61 5.35 -13.16
N VAL A 186 -3.39 5.05 -11.88
CA VAL A 186 -4.08 5.76 -10.78
C VAL A 186 -3.76 7.25 -10.72
N SER A 187 -2.67 7.68 -11.36
CA SER A 187 -2.30 9.08 -11.55
C SER A 187 -3.26 9.90 -12.43
N LYS A 188 -4.27 9.27 -13.05
CA LYS A 188 -5.29 10.00 -13.82
C LYS A 188 -6.48 10.48 -12.98
N PHE A 189 -6.55 10.07 -11.72
CA PHE A 189 -7.62 10.43 -10.78
C PHE A 189 -7.20 11.51 -9.78
N ILE A 190 -6.03 12.12 -10.00
CA ILE A 190 -5.45 13.21 -9.22
C ILE A 190 -5.46 14.51 -10.02
#